data_AF-A0A3D5BCK0-F1
#
_entry.id   AF-A0A3D5BCK0-F1
#
_cell.length_a   1.000
_cell.length_b   1.000
_cell.length_c   1.000
_cell.angle_alpha   90.00
_cell.angle_beta   90.00
_cell.angle_gamma   90.00
#
_symmetry.space_group_name_H-M   'P 1'
#
loop_
_entity.id
_entity.type
_entity.pdbx_description
1 polymer ?
#
loop_
_entity_poly.entity_id
_entity_poly.type
_entity_poly.pdbx_seq_one_letter_code
_entity_poly.pdbx_strand_id
1 'polypeptide(L)'
;SQIQTAGIFDSFYSFNASYITEGLISDNHIITKKYHQTTKSSAHHRTKELIFNENGLLTKRISGKDDEKKEVDIVIPQKKIDAFDIQTVLTILIRNFAQTQSCDLNQTVFNGKKIYHITIKDSGRTLLRDSKLPVKGQAFECRAFIHQEKTEKGDLLWQVSSERSIKFYLMLDKASNLPFLAKMEIASTPLGKLEAYMTDLNIKE
;
A
#
# COMPACT_ATOMS: atom_id res chain seq x y z
N SER A 1 -5.34 1.02 8.35
CA SER A 1 -5.36 -0.46 8.20
C SER A 1 -4.68 -1.14 9.37
N GLN A 2 -5.25 -2.22 9.89
CA GLN A 2 -4.64 -3.06 10.91
C GLN A 2 -4.37 -4.46 10.34
N ILE A 3 -3.24 -5.04 10.71
CA ILE A 3 -2.81 -6.39 10.31
C ILE A 3 -2.41 -7.10 11.59
N GLN A 4 -2.86 -8.33 11.77
CA GLN A 4 -2.40 -9.19 12.85
C GLN A 4 -2.31 -10.64 12.39
N THR A 5 -1.34 -11.38 12.92
CA THR A 5 -1.31 -12.84 12.83
C THR A 5 -2.49 -13.45 13.60
N ALA A 6 -2.90 -14.66 13.20
CA ALA A 6 -4.04 -15.33 13.82
C ALA A 6 -3.79 -16.84 14.00
N GLY A 7 -4.50 -17.43 14.97
CA GLY A 7 -4.43 -18.86 15.27
C GLY A 7 -3.06 -19.33 15.76
N ILE A 8 -2.70 -20.57 15.43
CA ILE A 8 -1.42 -21.17 15.83
C ILE A 8 -0.21 -20.37 15.35
N PHE A 9 -0.31 -19.72 14.18
CA PHE A 9 0.78 -18.91 13.66
C PHE A 9 1.07 -17.69 14.55
N ASP A 10 0.04 -17.11 15.18
CA ASP A 10 0.20 -16.01 16.14
C ASP A 10 0.94 -16.48 17.41
N SER A 11 0.70 -17.71 17.85
CA SER A 11 1.38 -18.28 19.02
C SER A 11 2.89 -18.44 18.81
N PHE A 12 3.34 -18.68 17.57
CA PHE A 12 4.75 -18.87 17.24
C PHE A 12 5.42 -17.59 16.71
N TYR A 13 4.67 -16.75 15.99
CA TYR A 13 5.19 -15.59 15.26
C TYR A 13 4.26 -14.38 15.42
N SER A 14 3.92 -14.02 16.66
CA SER A 14 3.02 -12.90 16.95
C SER A 14 3.50 -11.62 16.26
N PHE A 15 2.64 -11.04 15.43
CA PHE A 15 2.90 -9.80 14.73
C PHE A 15 1.61 -9.01 14.59
N ASN A 16 1.66 -7.73 14.97
CA ASN A 16 0.63 -6.77 14.66
C ASN A 16 1.23 -5.51 14.01
N ALA A 17 0.48 -4.91 13.12
CA ALA A 17 0.86 -3.67 12.46
C ALA A 17 -0.37 -2.79 12.25
N SER A 18 -0.20 -1.49 12.48
CA SER A 18 -1.17 -0.46 12.17
C SER A 18 -0.51 0.55 11.24
N TYR A 19 -1.24 0.94 10.20
CA TYR A 19 -0.81 1.93 9.23
C TYR A 19 -1.93 2.95 9.05
N ILE A 20 -1.60 4.22 9.23
CA ILE A 20 -2.51 5.35 9.13
C ILE A 20 -1.89 6.35 8.16
N THR A 21 -2.62 6.67 7.11
CA THR A 21 -2.29 7.73 6.17
C THR A 21 -3.48 8.68 6.11
N GLU A 22 -3.22 9.97 6.33
CA GLU A 22 -4.23 11.03 6.23
C GLU A 22 -3.74 12.09 5.24
N GLY A 23 -4.67 12.66 4.47
CA GLY A 23 -4.33 13.61 3.43
C GLY A 23 -5.55 14.28 2.84
N LEU A 24 -5.28 15.16 1.87
CA LEU A 24 -6.27 15.91 1.12
C LEU A 24 -6.13 15.59 -0.36
N ILE A 25 -7.26 15.70 -1.07
CA ILE A 25 -7.30 15.63 -2.52
C ILE A 25 -7.60 17.04 -3.03
N SER A 26 -6.67 17.64 -3.79
CA SER A 26 -6.83 18.98 -4.39
C SER A 26 -6.31 18.97 -5.82
N ASP A 27 -7.05 19.54 -6.77
CA ASP A 27 -6.63 19.75 -8.17
C ASP A 27 -5.91 18.56 -8.81
N ASN A 28 -6.52 17.37 -8.68
CA ASN A 28 -5.98 16.10 -9.17
C ASN A 28 -4.69 15.59 -8.51
N HIS A 29 -4.23 16.23 -7.43
CA HIS A 29 -3.11 15.80 -6.62
C HIS A 29 -3.55 15.29 -5.25
N ILE A 30 -2.80 14.32 -4.71
CA ILE A 30 -2.97 13.84 -3.35
C ILE A 30 -1.89 14.46 -2.48
N ILE A 31 -2.32 15.20 -1.45
CA ILE A 31 -1.44 15.85 -0.49
C ILE A 31 -1.47 15.02 0.79
N THR A 32 -0.40 14.27 1.04
CA THR A 32 -0.25 13.53 2.31
C THR A 32 0.05 14.53 3.43
N LYS A 33 -0.70 14.47 4.51
CA LYS A 33 -0.55 15.35 5.68
C LYS A 33 0.04 14.62 6.88
N LYS A 34 -0.20 13.32 6.97
CA LYS A 34 0.26 12.50 8.07
C LYS A 34 0.42 11.07 7.60
N TYR A 35 1.51 10.46 8.04
CA TYR A 35 1.71 9.03 7.95
C TYR A 35 2.23 8.54 9.29
N HIS A 36 1.57 7.53 9.83
CA HIS A 36 1.97 6.87 11.05
C HIS A 36 1.87 5.36 10.88
N GLN A 37 2.93 4.67 11.28
CA GLN A 37 3.00 3.23 11.31
C GLN A 37 3.43 2.79 12.72
N THR A 38 2.76 1.77 13.22
CA THR A 38 3.20 1.02 14.40
C THR A 38 3.30 -0.46 14.01
N THR A 39 4.38 -1.13 14.39
CA THR A 39 4.52 -2.58 14.30
C THR A 39 4.98 -3.14 15.62
N LYS A 40 4.42 -4.26 16.05
CA LYS A 40 4.91 -5.00 17.22
C LYS A 40 5.01 -6.47 16.88
N SER A 41 6.15 -7.04 17.22
CA SER A 41 6.39 -8.48 17.22
C SER A 41 6.56 -8.95 18.67
N SER A 42 6.81 -10.24 18.86
CA SER A 42 7.18 -10.80 20.17
C SER A 42 8.43 -10.14 20.77
N ALA A 43 9.36 -9.69 19.92
CA ALA A 43 10.66 -9.17 20.36
C ALA A 43 10.76 -7.64 20.39
N HIS A 44 10.05 -6.94 19.50
CA HIS A 44 10.25 -5.50 19.32
C HIS A 44 8.95 -4.76 19.05
N HIS A 45 8.89 -3.53 19.54
CA HIS A 45 7.90 -2.53 19.14
C HIS A 45 8.60 -1.45 18.32
N ARG A 46 8.04 -1.10 17.15
CA ARG A 46 8.59 -0.07 16.27
C ARG A 46 7.50 0.89 15.84
N THR A 47 7.87 2.15 15.73
CA THR A 47 7.01 3.19 15.18
C THR A 47 7.73 3.95 14.09
N LYS A 48 6.95 4.50 13.17
CA LYS A 48 7.46 5.39 12.13
C LYS A 48 6.43 6.46 11.85
N GLU A 49 6.88 7.69 11.86
CA GLU A 49 6.06 8.85 11.55
C GLU A 49 6.77 9.70 10.50
N LEU A 50 6.00 10.20 9.55
CA LEU A 50 6.45 11.17 8.56
C LEU A 50 5.69 12.48 8.79
N ILE A 51 6.44 13.57 8.94
CA ILE A 51 5.93 14.90 9.20
C ILE A 51 6.02 15.73 7.93
N PHE A 52 4.91 16.36 7.56
CA PHE A 52 4.79 17.15 6.34
C PHE A 52 4.59 18.62 6.68
N ASN A 53 5.07 19.52 5.82
CA ASN A 53 4.73 20.94 5.92
C ASN A 53 3.36 21.24 5.32
N GLU A 54 2.96 22.51 5.37
CA GLU A 54 1.67 23.00 4.84
C GLU A 54 1.48 22.70 3.35
N ASN A 55 2.57 22.63 2.59
CA ASN A 55 2.57 22.31 1.16
C ASN A 55 2.58 20.79 0.88
N GLY A 56 2.55 19.95 1.92
CA GLY A 56 2.59 18.48 1.79
C GLY A 56 3.97 17.92 1.48
N LEU A 57 5.03 18.70 1.69
CA LEU A 57 6.40 18.23 1.53
C LEU A 57 6.87 17.59 2.82
N LEU A 58 7.47 16.40 2.71
CA LEU A 58 8.06 15.68 3.84
C LEU A 58 9.26 16.45 4.39
N THR A 59 9.21 16.83 5.67
CA THR A 59 10.26 17.60 6.35
C THR A 59 11.00 16.77 7.38
N LYS A 60 10.34 15.83 8.06
CA LYS A 60 10.98 15.01 9.10
C LYS A 60 10.47 13.58 9.08
N ARG A 61 11.33 12.67 9.54
CA ARG A 61 10.98 11.31 9.90
C ARG A 61 11.32 11.04 11.35
N ILE A 62 10.35 10.54 12.10
CA ILE A 62 10.55 10.05 13.47
C ILE A 62 10.47 8.53 13.40
N SER A 63 11.49 7.82 13.90
CA SER A 63 11.51 6.36 13.96
C SER A 63 11.70 5.92 15.40
N GLY A 64 10.79 5.10 15.89
CA GLY A 64 10.83 4.51 17.22
C GLY A 64 11.23 3.04 17.19
N LYS A 65 12.01 2.60 18.18
CA LYS A 65 12.25 1.19 18.49
C LYS A 65 12.34 1.03 20.01
N ASP A 66 11.49 0.18 20.58
CA ASP A 66 11.51 -0.15 22.01
C ASP A 66 11.61 1.11 22.90
N ASP A 67 10.69 2.06 22.66
CA ASP A 67 10.56 3.38 23.32
C ASP A 67 11.65 4.41 23.01
N GLU A 68 12.76 4.03 22.38
CA GLU A 68 13.74 4.97 21.86
C GLU A 68 13.25 5.62 20.56
N LYS A 69 13.36 6.95 20.47
CA LYS A 69 12.99 7.70 19.26
C LYS A 69 14.22 8.33 18.63
N LYS A 70 14.28 8.25 17.31
CA LYS A 70 15.25 8.95 16.47
C LYS A 70 14.52 9.85 15.48
N GLU A 71 14.82 11.13 15.55
CA GLU A 71 14.37 12.12 14.58
C GLU A 71 15.43 12.36 13.52
N VAL A 72 14.99 12.53 12.29
CA VAL A 72 15.86 12.82 11.15
C VAL A 72 15.16 13.86 10.29
N ASP A 73 15.79 15.02 10.14
CA ASP A 73 15.37 16.01 9.15
C ASP A 73 15.59 15.46 7.73
N ILE A 74 14.62 15.68 6.86
CA ILE A 74 14.58 15.11 5.53
C ILE A 74 14.79 16.21 4.51
N VAL A 75 15.81 16.02 3.67
CA VAL A 75 15.95 16.73 2.40
C VAL A 75 15.42 15.80 1.32
N ILE A 76 14.40 16.25 0.58
CA ILE A 76 13.79 15.41 -0.45
C ILE A 76 14.83 15.15 -1.54
N PRO A 77 15.15 13.87 -1.82
CA PRO A 77 16.28 13.51 -2.69
C PRO A 77 16.04 13.79 -4.19
N GLN A 78 14.80 14.01 -4.60
CA GLN A 78 14.43 14.25 -6.01
C GLN A 78 13.20 15.14 -6.14
N LYS A 79 13.09 15.83 -7.29
CA LYS A 79 12.02 16.81 -7.53
C LYS A 79 10.61 16.22 -7.64
N LYS A 80 10.46 14.94 -8.00
CA LYS A 80 9.15 14.32 -8.20
C LYS A 80 8.96 13.12 -7.27
N ILE A 81 8.19 13.33 -6.21
CA ILE A 81 7.66 12.28 -5.34
C ILE A 81 6.15 12.30 -5.51
N ASP A 82 5.59 11.16 -5.93
CA ASP A 82 4.16 11.04 -6.18
C ASP A 82 3.40 10.52 -4.94
N ALA A 83 4.07 9.72 -4.10
CA ALA A 83 3.48 9.15 -2.88
C ALA A 83 4.52 8.87 -1.79
N PHE A 84 4.04 8.65 -0.56
CA PHE A 84 4.89 8.35 0.60
C PHE A 84 4.69 6.93 1.16
N ASP A 85 3.64 6.24 0.73
CA ASP A 85 3.33 4.87 1.10
C ASP A 85 2.43 4.20 0.04
N ILE A 86 2.20 2.90 0.19
CA ILE A 86 1.41 2.10 -0.75
C ILE A 86 -0.10 2.39 -0.71
N GLN A 87 -0.63 2.88 0.42
CA GLN A 87 -2.04 3.25 0.52
C GLN A 87 -2.32 4.45 -0.37
N THR A 88 -1.45 5.47 -0.34
CA THR A 88 -1.54 6.62 -1.25
C THR A 88 -1.47 6.17 -2.71
N VAL A 89 -0.59 5.23 -3.06
CA VAL A 89 -0.51 4.69 -4.42
C VAL A 89 -1.81 4.00 -4.84
N LEU A 90 -2.43 3.22 -3.96
CA LEU A 90 -3.72 2.60 -4.22
C LEU A 90 -4.84 3.63 -4.36
N THR A 91 -4.82 4.71 -3.57
CA THR A 91 -5.78 5.82 -3.73
C THR A 91 -5.64 6.49 -5.09
N ILE A 92 -4.41 6.75 -5.55
CA ILE A 92 -4.13 7.31 -6.89
C ILE A 92 -4.63 6.34 -7.97
N LEU A 93 -4.35 5.04 -7.83
CA LEU A 93 -4.81 4.01 -8.75
C LEU A 93 -6.34 4.00 -8.86
N ILE A 94 -7.06 3.89 -7.74
CA ILE A 94 -8.53 3.80 -7.71
C ILE A 94 -9.15 5.06 -8.35
N ARG A 95 -8.59 6.24 -8.06
CA ARG A 95 -9.05 7.50 -8.66
C ARG A 95 -8.83 7.55 -10.18
N ASN A 96 -7.62 7.24 -10.63
CA ASN A 96 -7.31 7.24 -12.07
C ASN A 96 -8.14 6.19 -12.80
N PHE A 97 -8.37 5.05 -12.15
CA PHE A 97 -9.23 3.99 -12.67
C PHE A 97 -10.69 4.46 -12.80
N ALA A 98 -11.22 5.23 -11.86
CA ALA A 98 -12.57 5.79 -11.95
C ALA A 98 -12.77 6.65 -13.22
N GLN A 99 -11.71 7.29 -13.70
CA GLN A 99 -11.74 8.16 -14.88
C GLN A 99 -11.43 7.41 -16.19
N THR A 100 -10.56 6.40 -16.14
CA THR A 100 -9.96 5.80 -17.35
C THR A 100 -10.30 4.32 -17.54
N GLN A 101 -10.79 3.64 -16.49
CA GLN A 101 -10.95 2.19 -16.41
C GLN A 101 -9.69 1.40 -16.80
N SER A 102 -8.52 1.99 -16.54
CA SER A 102 -7.21 1.40 -16.78
C SER A 102 -6.42 1.33 -15.48
N CYS A 103 -5.67 0.24 -15.30
CA CYS A 103 -4.76 0.09 -14.17
C CYS A 103 -3.37 0.71 -14.41
N ASP A 104 -3.11 1.21 -15.63
CA ASP A 104 -1.77 1.67 -16.00
C ASP A 104 -1.37 2.89 -15.18
N LEU A 105 -0.32 2.73 -14.36
CA LEU A 105 0.13 3.75 -13.44
C LEU A 105 1.63 3.62 -13.16
N ASN A 106 2.35 4.73 -13.19
CA ASN A 106 3.74 4.81 -12.72
C ASN A 106 3.82 5.78 -11.57
N GLN A 107 4.42 5.38 -10.45
CA GLN A 107 4.53 6.20 -9.24
C GLN A 107 5.93 6.10 -8.65
N THR A 108 6.45 7.24 -8.21
CA THR A 108 7.67 7.33 -7.43
C THR A 108 7.32 7.54 -5.96
N VAL A 109 7.67 6.57 -5.13
CA VAL A 109 7.32 6.52 -3.71
C VAL A 109 8.55 6.78 -2.86
N PHE A 110 8.49 7.75 -1.95
CA PHE A 110 9.55 7.98 -0.99
C PHE A 110 9.05 7.79 0.43
N ASN A 111 9.56 6.76 1.12
CA ASN A 111 9.08 6.42 2.45
C ASN A 111 9.81 7.19 3.58
N GLY A 112 10.52 8.29 3.26
CA GLY A 112 11.35 9.03 4.21
C GLY A 112 12.73 8.41 4.49
N LYS A 113 13.08 7.32 3.79
CA LYS A 113 14.44 6.73 3.81
C LYS A 113 14.86 6.22 2.43
N LYS A 114 13.95 5.50 1.75
CA LYS A 114 14.19 4.83 0.48
C LYS A 114 13.21 5.32 -0.57
N ILE A 115 13.67 5.31 -1.82
CA ILE A 115 12.87 5.57 -3.01
C ILE A 115 12.52 4.24 -3.67
N TYR A 116 11.27 4.15 -4.11
CA TYR A 116 10.72 3.04 -4.87
C TYR A 116 10.04 3.58 -6.13
N HIS A 117 10.13 2.82 -7.21
CA HIS A 117 9.35 3.02 -8.42
C HIS A 117 8.32 1.89 -8.50
N ILE A 118 7.05 2.27 -8.51
CA ILE A 118 5.93 1.35 -8.64
C ILE A 118 5.34 1.50 -10.03
N THR A 119 5.31 0.41 -10.77
CA THR A 119 4.68 0.31 -12.08
C THR A 119 3.49 -0.64 -11.97
N ILE A 120 2.29 -0.15 -12.24
CA ILE A 120 1.06 -0.93 -12.29
C ILE A 120 0.62 -1.04 -13.75
N LYS A 121 0.26 -2.25 -14.18
CA LYS A 121 -0.17 -2.57 -15.54
C LYS A 121 -1.53 -3.24 -15.56
N ASP A 122 -2.39 -2.80 -16.48
CA ASP A 122 -3.63 -3.53 -16.83
C ASP A 122 -3.23 -4.88 -17.45
N SER A 123 -3.73 -5.96 -16.86
CA SER A 123 -3.48 -7.35 -17.27
C SER A 123 -4.72 -8.02 -17.86
N GLY A 124 -5.74 -7.23 -18.19
CA GLY A 124 -6.99 -7.70 -18.76
C GLY A 124 -8.09 -7.85 -17.71
N ARG A 125 -9.08 -8.67 -18.04
CA ARG A 125 -10.27 -8.87 -17.22
C ARG A 125 -10.43 -10.34 -16.90
N THR A 126 -10.88 -10.62 -15.69
CA THR A 126 -11.14 -11.98 -15.22
C THR A 126 -12.47 -12.04 -14.48
N LEU A 127 -13.02 -13.24 -14.35
CA LEU A 127 -14.26 -13.46 -13.61
C LEU A 127 -13.94 -13.94 -12.20
N LEU A 128 -14.14 -13.06 -11.21
CA LEU A 128 -13.96 -13.43 -9.80
C LEU A 128 -15.18 -14.21 -9.30
N ARG A 129 -14.92 -15.44 -8.85
CA ARG A 129 -15.91 -16.37 -8.27
C ARG A 129 -15.48 -16.94 -6.92
N ASP A 130 -14.45 -16.36 -6.30
CA ASP A 130 -13.91 -16.84 -5.02
C ASP A 130 -15.01 -16.84 -3.95
N SER A 131 -15.16 -17.96 -3.24
CA SER A 131 -16.21 -18.10 -2.22
C SER A 131 -15.98 -17.22 -0.99
N LYS A 132 -14.76 -16.72 -0.80
CA LYS A 132 -14.40 -15.80 0.30
C LYS A 132 -14.82 -14.35 0.03
N LEU A 133 -15.17 -14.01 -1.22
CA LEU A 133 -15.58 -12.65 -1.56
C LEU A 133 -17.10 -12.49 -1.38
N PRO A 134 -17.56 -11.38 -0.77
CA PRO A 134 -18.99 -11.07 -0.68
C PRO A 134 -19.60 -10.74 -2.05
N VAL A 135 -18.77 -10.34 -3.01
CA VAL A 135 -19.16 -9.95 -4.37
C VAL A 135 -18.48 -10.83 -5.41
N LYS A 136 -19.24 -11.16 -6.47
CA LYS A 136 -18.78 -11.97 -7.61
C LYS A 136 -19.06 -11.22 -8.90
N GLY A 137 -18.18 -11.33 -9.89
CA GLY A 137 -18.36 -10.64 -11.15
C GLY A 137 -17.07 -10.41 -11.91
N GLN A 138 -17.18 -9.68 -13.02
CA GLN A 138 -16.05 -9.26 -13.82
C GLN A 138 -15.16 -8.33 -12.98
N ALA A 139 -13.86 -8.59 -12.99
CA ALA A 139 -12.85 -7.75 -12.36
C ALA A 139 -11.75 -7.41 -13.36
N PHE A 140 -11.15 -6.25 -13.19
CA PHE A 140 -9.94 -5.83 -13.87
C PHE A 140 -8.75 -6.38 -13.11
N GLU A 141 -7.90 -7.17 -13.78
CA GLU A 141 -6.66 -7.67 -13.20
C GLU A 141 -5.57 -6.62 -13.42
N CYS A 142 -4.97 -6.13 -12.34
CA CYS A 142 -3.83 -5.23 -12.38
C CYS A 142 -2.59 -5.95 -11.81
N ARG A 143 -1.40 -5.68 -12.35
CA ARG A 143 -0.12 -6.19 -11.81
C ARG A 143 0.78 -5.03 -11.43
N ALA A 144 1.17 -4.96 -10.16
CA ALA A 144 2.17 -4.00 -9.69
C ALA A 144 3.55 -4.64 -9.55
N PHE A 145 4.54 -3.92 -10.03
CA PHE A 145 5.97 -4.20 -9.89
C PHE A 145 6.57 -3.08 -9.06
N ILE A 146 7.39 -3.43 -8.08
CA ILE A 146 8.01 -2.43 -7.20
C ILE A 146 9.52 -2.59 -7.22
N HIS A 147 10.20 -1.52 -7.62
CA HIS A 147 11.66 -1.48 -7.74
C HIS A 147 12.22 -0.46 -6.73
N GLN A 148 13.17 -0.87 -5.91
CA GLN A 148 13.88 0.03 -4.99
C GLN A 148 15.10 0.62 -5.72
N GLU A 149 15.29 1.95 -5.68
CA GLU A 149 16.32 2.64 -6.48
C GLU A 149 17.76 2.30 -6.05
N LYS A 150 17.98 1.97 -4.76
CA LYS A 150 19.28 1.52 -4.23
C LYS A 150 19.09 0.26 -3.43
N THR A 151 19.59 -0.89 -3.90
CA THR A 151 19.42 -2.22 -3.29
C THR A 151 20.23 -2.39 -1.99
N GLU A 152 19.82 -1.73 -0.91
CA GLU A 152 20.25 -2.12 0.44
C GLU A 152 19.40 -3.31 0.91
N LYS A 153 20.06 -4.47 1.14
CA LYS A 153 19.47 -5.68 1.71
C LYS A 153 18.75 -5.33 3.02
N GLY A 154 17.44 -5.59 3.13
CA GLY A 154 16.79 -5.50 4.45
C GLY A 154 15.29 -5.25 4.52
N ASP A 155 14.53 -5.28 3.43
CA ASP A 155 13.07 -5.08 3.51
C ASP A 155 12.33 -6.12 2.65
N LEU A 156 11.93 -7.22 3.28
CA LEU A 156 11.41 -8.44 2.63
C LEU A 156 10.17 -8.18 1.77
N LEU A 157 9.25 -7.30 2.21
CA LEU A 157 8.05 -6.95 1.44
C LEU A 157 8.38 -6.26 0.11
N TRP A 158 9.45 -5.47 0.06
CA TRP A 158 9.86 -4.72 -1.14
C TRP A 158 10.80 -5.51 -2.05
N GLN A 159 11.55 -6.46 -1.48
CA GLN A 159 12.38 -7.39 -2.24
C GLN A 159 11.56 -8.46 -2.96
N VAL A 160 10.43 -8.89 -2.38
CA VAL A 160 9.55 -9.88 -3.01
C VAL A 160 8.91 -9.32 -4.29
N SER A 161 8.64 -8.02 -4.35
CA SER A 161 7.94 -7.37 -5.45
C SER A 161 8.79 -6.96 -6.66
N SER A 162 10.12 -7.02 -6.57
CA SER A 162 11.01 -6.70 -7.70
C SER A 162 11.11 -7.86 -8.71
N GLU A 163 10.89 -9.10 -8.26
CA GLU A 163 10.88 -10.30 -9.12
C GLU A 163 9.47 -10.89 -9.29
N ARG A 164 8.52 -10.56 -8.39
CA ARG A 164 7.18 -11.17 -8.36
C ARG A 164 6.11 -10.10 -8.21
N SER A 165 5.34 -9.88 -9.26
CA SER A 165 4.28 -8.86 -9.26
C SER A 165 3.21 -9.13 -8.20
N ILE A 166 2.72 -8.07 -7.58
CA ILE A 166 1.50 -8.12 -6.77
C ILE A 166 0.31 -8.00 -7.72
N LYS A 167 -0.64 -8.93 -7.66
CA LYS A 167 -1.89 -8.84 -8.43
C LYS A 167 -2.95 -8.14 -7.59
N PHE A 168 -3.70 -7.24 -8.23
CA PHE A 168 -4.87 -6.57 -7.66
C PHE A 168 -6.04 -6.84 -8.58
N TYR A 169 -7.23 -6.93 -7.99
CA TYR A 169 -8.46 -7.10 -8.73
C TYR A 169 -9.41 -5.96 -8.38
N LEU A 170 -9.61 -5.04 -9.33
CA LEU A 170 -10.55 -3.94 -9.20
C LEU A 170 -11.91 -4.35 -9.78
N MET A 171 -12.97 -4.00 -9.07
CA MET A 171 -14.35 -4.19 -9.51
C MET A 171 -15.07 -2.85 -9.48
N LEU A 172 -16.13 -2.73 -10.25
CA LEU A 172 -17.04 -1.60 -10.22
C LEU A 172 -18.27 -1.98 -9.41
N ASP A 173 -18.65 -1.10 -8.48
CA ASP A 173 -19.94 -1.23 -7.83
C ASP A 173 -21.07 -1.02 -8.84
N LYS A 174 -22.12 -1.84 -8.76
CA LYS A 174 -23.20 -1.82 -9.76
C LYS A 174 -24.10 -0.60 -9.66
N ALA A 175 -24.26 -0.04 -8.45
CA ALA A 175 -25.18 1.06 -8.21
C ALA A 175 -24.49 2.40 -8.49
N SER A 176 -23.33 2.63 -7.87
CA SER A 176 -22.60 3.90 -7.93
C SER A 176 -21.59 3.98 -9.07
N ASN A 177 -21.25 2.84 -9.71
CA ASN A 177 -20.15 2.73 -10.68
C ASN A 177 -18.79 3.15 -10.11
N LEU A 178 -18.64 3.19 -8.78
CA LEU A 178 -17.37 3.50 -8.12
C LEU A 178 -16.47 2.26 -8.09
N PRO A 179 -15.18 2.41 -8.39
CA PRO A 179 -14.24 1.31 -8.31
C PRO A 179 -13.86 0.98 -6.86
N PHE A 180 -13.70 -0.31 -6.59
CA PHE A 180 -13.19 -0.82 -5.32
C PHE A 180 -12.22 -1.97 -5.53
N LEU A 181 -11.33 -2.18 -4.56
CA LEU A 181 -10.36 -3.27 -4.56
C LEU A 181 -10.99 -4.52 -3.94
N ALA A 182 -11.25 -5.54 -4.76
CA ALA A 182 -11.90 -6.77 -4.32
C ALA A 182 -10.90 -7.78 -3.72
N LYS A 183 -9.76 -7.98 -4.38
CA LYS A 183 -8.77 -9.00 -4.01
C LYS A 183 -7.35 -8.52 -4.30
N MET A 184 -6.40 -8.95 -3.49
CA MET A 184 -4.97 -8.90 -3.78
C MET A 184 -4.33 -10.28 -3.67
N GLU A 185 -3.33 -10.55 -4.49
CA GLU A 185 -2.58 -11.80 -4.48
C GLU A 185 -1.08 -11.55 -4.67
N ILE A 186 -0.26 -12.20 -3.85
CA ILE A 186 1.17 -12.36 -4.06
C ILE A 186 1.43 -13.86 -4.18
N ALA A 187 1.77 -14.30 -5.40
CA ALA A 187 1.83 -15.72 -5.73
C ALA A 187 2.84 -16.50 -4.88
N SER A 188 3.96 -15.87 -4.51
CA SER A 188 4.97 -16.53 -3.69
C SER A 188 5.76 -15.52 -2.85
N THR A 189 5.58 -15.60 -1.54
CA THR A 189 6.42 -14.97 -0.51
C THR A 189 7.30 -16.05 0.15
N PRO A 190 8.29 -15.68 0.98
CA PRO A 190 9.04 -16.66 1.78
C PRO A 190 8.16 -17.55 2.68
N LEU A 191 6.93 -17.13 2.97
CA LEU A 191 5.95 -17.84 3.79
C LEU A 191 4.83 -18.51 2.96
N GLY A 192 4.98 -18.55 1.63
CA GLY A 192 3.97 -19.10 0.71
C GLY A 192 3.12 -18.05 0.01
N LYS A 193 1.99 -18.48 -0.56
CA LYS A 193 1.04 -17.59 -1.27
C LYS A 193 0.33 -16.68 -0.27
N LEU A 194 0.27 -15.39 -0.57
CA LEU A 194 -0.52 -14.43 0.20
C LEU A 194 -1.74 -14.01 -0.62
N GLU A 195 -2.91 -14.07 -0.01
CA GLU A 195 -4.16 -13.56 -0.58
C GLU A 195 -4.83 -12.64 0.43
N ALA A 196 -5.26 -11.48 -0.02
CA ALA A 196 -6.09 -10.58 0.77
C ALA A 196 -7.43 -10.40 0.05
N TYR A 197 -8.50 -10.44 0.84
CA TYR A 197 -9.88 -10.39 0.36
C TYR A 197 -10.60 -9.22 1.02
N MET A 198 -11.38 -8.48 0.23
CA MET A 198 -12.35 -7.56 0.78
C MET A 198 -13.42 -8.35 1.53
N THR A 199 -13.61 -8.04 2.81
CA THR A 199 -14.57 -8.73 3.69
C THR A 199 -15.90 -7.99 3.81
N ASP A 200 -15.89 -6.67 3.63
CA ASP A 200 -17.07 -5.80 3.73
C ASP A 200 -16.93 -4.63 2.73
N LEU A 201 -18.06 -4.15 2.21
CA LEU A 201 -18.12 -3.01 1.29
C LEU A 201 -19.33 -2.14 1.64
N ASN A 202 -19.05 -0.96 2.20
CA ASN A 202 -20.06 0.07 2.46
C ASN A 202 -19.74 1.30 1.63
N ILE A 203 -20.54 1.54 0.60
CA ILE A 203 -20.46 2.75 -0.24
C ILE A 203 -21.54 3.70 0.25
N LYS A 204 -21.12 4.87 0.75
CA LYS A 204 -22.02 5.96 1.14
C LYS A 204 -21.90 7.06 0.09
N GLU A 205 -23.05 7.53 -0.39
CA GLU A 205 -23.17 8.71 -1.25
C GLU A 205 -22.95 10.00 -0.47
#